data_AF-A0A7K9DR01-F1
#
_entry.id   AF-A0A7K9DR01-F1
#
_cell.length_a   1.000
_cell.length_b   1.000
_cell.length_c   1.000
_cell.angle_alpha   90.00
_cell.angle_beta   90.00
_cell.angle_gamma   90.00
#
_symmetry.space_group_name_H-M   'P 1'
#
loop_
_entity.id
_entity.type
_entity.pdbx_description
1 polymer ?
#
loop_
_entity_poly.entity_id
_entity_poly.type
_entity_poly.pdbx_seq_one_letter_code
_entity_poly.pdbx_strand_id
1 'polypeptide(L)' 'MPTSFSSSSLRLPDGFQNLLEGLVQEVLRAQPTDVVAFAAQHFQALLEQRE' A
#
# COMPACT_ATOMS: atom_id res chain seq x y z
N MET A 1 30.06 -13.34 23.44
CA MET A 1 28.61 -13.56 23.48
C MET A 1 27.99 -12.64 22.42
N PRO A 2 27.46 -13.14 21.29
CA PRO A 2 26.81 -12.27 20.31
C PRO A 2 25.49 -11.76 20.87
N THR A 3 25.32 -10.44 20.80
CA THR A 3 24.16 -9.67 21.23
C THR A 3 22.95 -9.98 20.37
N SER A 4 21.79 -10.19 21.00
CA SER A 4 20.50 -10.48 20.39
C SER A 4 20.17 -9.60 19.19
N PHE A 5 19.74 -10.22 18.09
CA PHE A 5 19.00 -9.52 17.05
C PHE A 5 17.68 -9.04 17.65
N SER A 6 17.54 -7.74 17.83
CA SER A 6 16.22 -7.11 17.95
C SER A 6 15.49 -7.30 16.62
N SER A 7 14.91 -8.49 16.42
CA SER A 7 13.87 -8.72 15.44
C SER A 7 12.68 -7.89 15.88
N SER A 8 12.71 -6.61 15.55
CA SER A 8 11.51 -5.78 15.56
C SER A 8 10.62 -6.44 14.52
N SER A 9 9.68 -7.29 14.96
CA SER A 9 8.68 -7.88 14.07
C SER A 9 8.05 -6.71 13.33
N LEU A 10 8.42 -6.54 12.06
CA LEU A 10 7.76 -5.67 11.09
C LEU A 10 6.34 -6.23 10.93
N ARG A 11 5.48 -5.92 11.90
CA ARG A 11 4.06 -6.23 11.83
C ARG A 11 3.45 -5.19 10.91
N LEU A 12 2.88 -5.71 9.83
CA LEU A 12 2.14 -4.90 8.88
C LEU A 12 1.04 -4.15 9.67
N PRO A 13 0.94 -2.82 9.53
CA PRO A 13 -0.11 -2.07 10.21
C PRO A 13 -1.48 -2.63 9.81
N ASP A 14 -2.40 -2.67 10.77
CA ASP A 14 -3.78 -3.05 10.51
C ASP A 14 -4.38 -2.15 9.42
N GLY A 15 -5.02 -2.76 8.42
CA GLY A 15 -5.57 -2.05 7.26
C GLY A 15 -4.61 -1.80 6.10
N PHE A 16 -3.30 -2.05 6.25
CA PHE A 16 -2.35 -1.91 5.13
C PHE A 16 -2.62 -2.93 4.01
N GLN A 17 -2.99 -4.17 4.37
CA GLN A 17 -3.37 -5.18 3.40
C GLN A 17 -4.61 -4.76 2.60
N ASN A 18 -5.64 -4.24 3.29
CA ASN A 18 -6.86 -3.75 2.65
C ASN A 18 -6.57 -2.57 1.69
N LEU A 19 -5.62 -1.70 2.05
CA LEU A 19 -5.16 -0.60 1.20
C LEU A 19 -4.47 -1.11 -0.08
N LEU A 20 -3.60 -2.12 0.04
CA LEU A 20 -2.99 -2.75 -1.13
C LEU A 20 -4.00 -3.50 -1.99
N GLU A 21 -4.95 -4.21 -1.39
CA GLU A 21 -6.00 -4.91 -2.13
C GLU A 21 -6.84 -3.96 -2.96
N GLY A 22 -7.23 -2.79 -2.43
CA GLY A 22 -7.95 -1.75 -3.18
C GLY A 22 -7.15 -1.25 -4.38
N LEU A 23 -5.86 -0.96 -4.18
CA LEU A 23 -4.97 -0.56 -5.28
C LEU A 23 -4.86 -1.65 -6.35
N VAL A 24 -4.64 -2.90 -5.96
CA VAL A 24 -4.46 -4.03 -6.88
C VAL A 24 -5.74 -4.26 -7.70
N GLN A 25 -6.92 -4.20 -7.08
CA GLN A 25 -8.19 -4.32 -7.81
C GLN A 25 -8.37 -3.23 -8.87
N GLU A 26 -8.02 -1.99 -8.54
CA GLU A 26 -8.13 -0.87 -9.47
C GLU A 26 -7.10 -0.95 -10.61
N VAL A 27 -5.87 -1.40 -10.33
CA VAL A 27 -4.85 -1.65 -11.36
C VAL A 27 -5.29 -2.76 -12.30
N LEU A 28 -5.85 -3.86 -11.79
CA LEU A 28 -6.37 -4.97 -12.61
C LEU A 28 -7.54 -4.54 -13.49
N ARG A 29 -8.40 -3.64 -12.99
CA ARG A 29 -9.54 -3.08 -13.73
C ARG A 29 -9.08 -2.13 -14.83
N ALA A 30 -8.17 -1.21 -14.52
CA ALA A 30 -7.75 -0.15 -15.44
C ALA A 30 -6.65 -0.58 -16.42
N GLN A 31 -5.92 -1.66 -16.13
CA GLN A 31 -4.71 -2.10 -16.86
C GLN A 31 -3.81 -0.91 -17.30
N PRO A 32 -3.39 -0.06 -16.35
CA PRO A 32 -2.59 1.11 -16.69
C PRO A 32 -1.22 0.68 -17.21
N THR A 33 -0.69 1.43 -18.18
CA THR A 33 0.69 1.24 -18.66
C THR A 33 1.72 1.64 -17.59
N ASP A 34 1.38 2.64 -16.76
CA ASP A 34 2.21 3.10 -15.65
C ASP A 34 1.50 2.86 -14.31
N VAL A 35 1.87 1.77 -13.66
CA VAL A 35 1.29 1.35 -12.38
C VAL A 35 1.71 2.30 -11.24
N VAL A 36 2.90 2.89 -11.30
CA VAL A 36 3.41 3.75 -10.23
C VAL A 36 2.66 5.09 -10.24
N ALA A 37 2.49 5.68 -11.43
CA ALA A 37 1.69 6.90 -11.59
C ALA A 37 0.23 6.65 -11.17
N PHE A 38 -0.36 5.52 -11.59
CA PHE A 38 -1.71 5.16 -11.21
C PHE A 38 -1.88 5.01 -9.70
N ALA A 39 -0.92 4.36 -9.02
CA ALA A 39 -0.96 4.19 -7.57
C ALA A 39 -0.90 5.53 -6.83
N ALA A 40 -0.03 6.45 -7.27
CA ALA A 40 0.05 7.79 -6.70
C ALA A 40 -1.28 8.54 -6.82
N GLN A 41 -1.90 8.51 -8.01
CA GLN A 41 -3.21 9.13 -8.24
C GLN A 41 -4.32 8.47 -7.41
N HIS A 42 -4.31 7.14 -7.30
CA HIS A 42 -5.28 6.41 -6.50
C HIS A 42 -5.19 6.79 -5.01
N PHE A 43 -3.99 6.84 -4.45
CA PHE A 43 -3.81 7.28 -3.06
C PHE A 43 -4.15 8.76 -2.85
N GLN A 44 -3.88 9.61 -3.84
CA GLN A 44 -4.27 11.02 -3.77
C GLN A 44 -5.80 11.17 -3.74
N ALA A 45 -6.53 10.46 -4.61
CA ALA A 45 -7.99 10.47 -4.61
C ALA A 45 -8.57 9.92 -3.29
N LEU A 46 -7.97 8.88 -2.70
CA LEU A 46 -8.37 8.36 -1.38
C LEU A 46 -8.14 9.36 -0.25
N LEU A 47 -7.12 10.23 -0.34
CA LEU A 47 -6.89 11.29 0.63
C LEU A 47 -7.94 12.39 0.47
N GLU A 48 -8.22 12.83 -0.75
CA GLU A 48 -9.23 13.86 -1.05
C GLU A 48 -10.65 13.44 -0.63
N GLN A 49 -10.99 12.15 -0.71
CA GLN A 49 -12.28 11.63 -0.24
C GLN A 49 -12.43 11.63 1.29
N ARG A 50 -11.34 11.80 2.04
CA ARG A 50 -11.36 11.83 3.52
C ARG A 50 -11.45 13.24 4.10
N GLU A 51 -11.34 14.28 3.26
CA GLU A 51 -11.56 15.70 3.62
C GLU A 51 -13.01 16.12 3.36
#